data_AF-A0A919S1S3-F1
#
_entry.id   AF-A0A919S1S3-F1
#
_cell.length_a   1.000
_cell.length_b   1.000
_cell.length_c   1.000
_cell.angle_alpha   90.00
_cell.angle_beta   90.00
_cell.angle_gamma   90.00
#
_symmetry.space_group_name_H-M   'P 1'
#
loop_
_entity.id
_entity.type
_entity.pdbx_description
1 polymer ?
#
loop_
_entity_poly.entity_id
_entity_poly.type
_entity_poly.pdbx_seq_one_letter_code
_entity_poly.pdbx_strand_id
1 'polypeptide(L)'
;MKFTVVFKSYQSLDLSFGLVFAPCPIWIKGDEIVVNINPKDSHYQLGSVKKLIEVESLQSKLLEKKAVVIGHGTGYGCESDLKELIKDLRNEGFEVKYKEF
;
A
#
# COMPACT_ATOMS: atom_id res chain seq x y z
N MET A 1 -9.12 -9.33 4.99
CA MET A 1 -9.09 -7.98 4.38
C MET A 1 -8.00 -7.88 3.32
N LYS A 2 -8.15 -6.93 2.41
CA LYS A 2 -7.13 -6.44 1.50
C LYS A 2 -7.21 -4.92 1.52
N PHE A 3 -6.15 -4.26 1.11
CA PHE A 3 -6.08 -2.81 1.15
C PHE A 3 -5.81 -2.26 -0.23
N THR A 4 -6.33 -1.07 -0.53
CA THR A 4 -5.89 -0.28 -1.67
C THR A 4 -5.30 1.01 -1.14
N VAL A 5 -4.11 1.35 -1.61
CA VAL A 5 -3.46 2.62 -1.31
C VAL A 5 -3.48 3.47 -2.56
N VAL A 6 -4.13 4.62 -2.45
CA VAL A 6 -4.21 5.62 -3.53
C VAL A 6 -3.37 6.81 -3.13
N PHE A 7 -2.29 7.06 -3.86
CA PHE A 7 -1.44 8.21 -3.65
C PHE A 7 -1.94 9.44 -4.40
N LYS A 8 -1.75 10.63 -3.83
CA LYS A 8 -2.08 11.88 -4.52
C LYS A 8 -1.09 12.15 -5.66
N SER A 9 -1.58 12.02 -6.89
CA SER A 9 -0.84 12.23 -8.14
C SER A 9 -1.46 13.31 -9.02
N TYR A 10 -0.82 13.57 -10.16
CA TYR A 10 -1.39 14.31 -11.28
C TYR A 10 -2.59 13.56 -11.87
N GLN A 11 -3.55 14.29 -12.45
CA GLN A 11 -4.77 13.72 -13.04
C GLN A 11 -4.51 12.67 -14.13
N SER A 12 -3.41 12.80 -14.87
CA SER A 12 -3.01 11.87 -15.92
C SER A 12 -2.38 10.56 -15.40
N LEU A 13 -2.15 10.45 -14.09
CA LEU A 13 -1.48 9.30 -13.48
C LEU A 13 -2.38 8.64 -12.44
N ASP A 14 -2.59 7.34 -12.59
CA ASP A 14 -3.18 6.51 -11.55
C ASP A 14 -2.06 5.86 -10.71
N LEU A 15 -1.96 6.29 -9.44
CA LEU A 15 -1.05 5.72 -8.44
C LEU A 15 -1.83 4.95 -7.37
N SER A 16 -2.68 4.03 -7.82
CA SER A 16 -3.43 3.11 -6.97
C SER A 16 -2.77 1.73 -6.93
N PHE A 17 -2.53 1.24 -5.72
CA PHE A 17 -1.88 -0.05 -5.50
C PHE A 17 -2.70 -0.92 -4.56
N GLY A 18 -2.89 -2.18 -4.92
CA GLY A 18 -3.48 -3.18 -4.03
C GLY A 18 -2.41 -3.78 -3.11
N LEU A 19 -2.76 -3.98 -1.85
CA LEU A 19 -2.02 -4.82 -0.92
C LEU A 19 -2.89 -6.05 -0.63
N VAL A 20 -2.50 -7.18 -1.21
CA VAL A 20 -3.21 -8.45 -1.06
C VAL A 20 -2.32 -9.47 -0.35
N PHE A 21 -2.93 -10.50 0.23
CA PHE A 21 -2.27 -11.47 1.10
C PHE A 21 -2.45 -12.86 0.49
N ALA A 22 -1.43 -13.42 -0.16
CA ALA A 22 -1.54 -14.70 -0.88
C ALA A 22 -0.19 -15.44 -1.07
N PRO A 23 0.29 -16.25 -0.11
CA PRO A 23 -0.08 -16.29 1.32
C PRO A 23 0.55 -15.14 2.12
N CYS A 24 1.48 -14.41 1.51
CA CYS A 24 2.20 -13.28 2.06
C CYS A 24 1.70 -11.95 1.48
N PRO A 25 1.98 -10.81 2.14
CA PRO A 25 1.64 -9.50 1.62
C PRO A 25 2.38 -9.21 0.31
N ILE A 26 1.64 -8.86 -0.73
CA ILE A 26 2.16 -8.46 -2.03
C ILE A 26 1.52 -7.15 -2.47
N TRP A 27 2.34 -6.26 -3.03
CA TRP A 27 1.86 -5.09 -3.72
C TRP A 27 1.51 -5.46 -5.16
N ILE A 28 0.33 -5.06 -5.60
CA ILE A 28 -0.17 -5.26 -6.96
C ILE A 28 -0.61 -3.93 -7.57
N LYS A 29 -0.59 -3.84 -8.89
CA LYS A 29 -1.16 -2.74 -9.66
C LYS A 29 -1.98 -3.33 -10.79
N GLY A 30 -3.31 -3.21 -10.70
CA GLY A 30 -4.20 -4.03 -11.53
C GLY A 30 -4.02 -5.51 -11.20
N ASP A 31 -3.62 -6.30 -12.18
CA ASP A 31 -3.33 -7.74 -12.09
C ASP A 31 -1.83 -8.06 -12.00
N GLU A 32 -0.95 -7.07 -12.10
CA GLU A 32 0.50 -7.26 -12.03
C GLU A 32 1.03 -7.20 -10.59
N ILE A 33 1.94 -8.11 -10.26
CA ILE A 33 2.69 -8.08 -8.99
C ILE A 33 3.82 -7.06 -9.12
N VAL A 34 3.76 -6.02 -8.30
CA VAL A 34 4.78 -4.97 -8.25
C VAL A 34 5.96 -5.41 -7.40
N VAL A 35 5.69 -5.85 -6.17
CA VAL A 35 6.74 -6.34 -5.27
C VAL A 35 6.18 -7.31 -4.22
N ASN A 36 6.94 -8.38 -3.98
CA ASN A 36 6.72 -9.27 -2.86
C ASN A 36 7.48 -8.73 -1.63
N ILE A 37 6.72 -8.37 -0.61
CA ILE A 37 7.22 -7.63 0.55
C ILE A 37 8.11 -8.51 1.42
N ASN A 38 7.68 -9.76 1.64
CA ASN A 38 8.40 -10.77 2.41
C ASN A 38 7.74 -12.15 2.17
N PRO A 39 8.41 -13.11 1.52
CA PRO A 39 7.84 -14.43 1.27
C PRO A 39 7.80 -15.35 2.50
N LYS A 40 8.28 -14.90 3.67
CA LYS A 40 8.39 -15.74 4.88
C LYS A 40 7.36 -15.44 5.97
N ASP A 41 6.57 -14.38 5.82
CA ASP A 41 5.58 -13.96 6.82
C ASP A 41 4.25 -13.64 6.12
N SER A 42 3.14 -14.10 6.69
CA SER A 42 1.80 -13.80 6.21
C SER A 42 1.33 -12.40 6.59
N HIS A 43 1.99 -11.73 7.54
CA HIS A 43 1.62 -10.41 8.03
C HIS A 43 2.42 -9.28 7.39
N TYR A 44 1.79 -8.11 7.34
CA TYR A 44 2.42 -6.89 6.88
C TYR A 44 3.58 -6.48 7.81
N GLN A 45 4.66 -5.98 7.23
CA GLN A 45 5.86 -5.56 7.94
C GLN A 45 6.22 -4.11 7.58
N LEU A 46 6.86 -3.39 8.50
CA LEU A 46 7.33 -2.03 8.22
C LEU A 46 8.43 -2.00 7.15
N GLY A 47 8.54 -0.87 6.44
CA GLY A 47 9.44 -0.68 5.31
C GLY A 47 8.88 -1.21 3.97
N SER A 48 7.65 -1.71 3.95
CA SER A 48 7.03 -2.24 2.73
C SER A 48 6.55 -1.12 1.81
N VAL A 49 6.10 0.01 2.37
CA VAL A 49 5.81 1.23 1.59
C VAL A 49 7.08 1.77 0.95
N LYS A 50 8.20 1.78 1.68
CA LYS A 50 9.49 2.24 1.14
C LYS A 50 9.90 1.44 -0.09
N LYS A 51 9.80 0.11 -0.02
CA LYS A 51 10.06 -0.78 -1.18
C LYS A 51 9.16 -0.44 -2.37
N LEU A 52 7.87 -0.20 -2.14
CA LEU A 52 6.95 0.21 -3.20
C LEU A 52 7.38 1.54 -3.84
N ILE A 53 7.72 2.54 -3.01
CA ILE A 53 8.18 3.85 -3.47
C ILE A 53 9.44 3.72 -4.34
N GLU A 54 10.38 2.87 -3.95
CA GLU A 54 11.62 2.63 -4.68
C GLU A 54 11.36 1.91 -6.01
N VAL A 55 10.63 0.79 -6.01
CA VAL A 55 10.34 -0.01 -7.21
C VAL A 55 9.56 0.80 -8.25
N GLU A 56 8.53 1.52 -7.82
CA GLU A 56 7.69 2.32 -8.72
C GLU A 56 8.23 3.74 -8.97
N SER A 57 9.38 4.09 -8.38
CA SER A 57 9.99 5.42 -8.46
C SER A 57 9.00 6.55 -8.11
N LEU A 58 8.17 6.33 -7.08
CA LEU A 58 7.01 7.18 -6.78
C LEU A 58 7.39 8.63 -6.44
N GLN A 59 8.58 8.89 -5.88
CA GLN A 59 9.00 10.24 -5.48
C GLN A 59 8.89 11.26 -6.63
N SER A 60 9.15 10.83 -7.87
CA SER A 60 9.05 11.69 -9.07
C SER A 60 7.62 11.86 -9.61
N LYS A 61 6.68 11.03 -9.15
CA LYS A 61 5.29 10.93 -9.66
C LYS A 61 4.25 11.52 -8.71
N LEU A 62 4.64 11.75 -7.45
CA LEU A 62 3.78 12.30 -6.41
C LEU A 62 3.62 13.81 -6.56
N LEU A 63 2.39 14.30 -6.42
CA LEU A 63 2.13 15.73 -6.33
C LEU A 63 2.35 16.23 -4.89
N GLU A 64 1.90 15.43 -3.92
CA GLU A 64 1.99 15.71 -2.49
C GLU A 64 2.18 14.39 -1.72
N LYS A 65 2.72 14.47 -0.50
CA LYS A 65 2.78 13.35 0.44
C LYS A 65 1.42 13.12 1.11
N LYS A 66 0.41 12.77 0.31
CA LYS A 66 -0.93 12.39 0.77
C LYS A 66 -1.33 11.03 0.21
N ALA A 67 -1.95 10.21 1.04
CA ALA A 67 -2.43 8.89 0.66
C ALA A 67 -3.81 8.61 1.27
N VAL A 68 -4.61 7.84 0.53
CA VAL A 68 -5.87 7.26 1.03
C VAL A 68 -5.69 5.75 1.07
N VAL A 69 -5.96 5.16 2.23
CA VAL A 69 -6.05 3.71 2.42
C VAL A 69 -7.52 3.31 2.41
N ILE A 70 -7.88 2.39 1.52
CA ILE A 70 -9.21 1.80 1.44
C ILE A 70 -9.11 0.36 1.93
N GLY A 71 -9.81 0.05 3.03
CA GLY A 71 -9.97 -1.31 3.52
C GLY A 71 -11.13 -2.01 2.80
N HIS A 72 -10.89 -3.25 2.37
CA HIS A 72 -11.92 -4.12 1.79
C HIS A 72 -12.12 -5.33 2.71
N GLY A 73 -13.37 -5.70 2.99
CA GLY A 73 -13.70 -6.86 3.84
C GLY A 73 -13.22 -8.22 3.31
N THR A 74 -12.83 -8.32 2.04
CA THR A 74 -12.34 -9.55 1.39
C THR A 74 -10.82 -9.76 1.55
N GLY A 75 -10.32 -11.00 1.48
CA GLY A 75 -8.87 -11.30 1.57
C GLY A 75 -8.40 -11.72 2.96
N TYR A 76 -7.08 -11.94 3.15
CA TYR A 76 -6.52 -12.57 4.36
C TYR A 76 -5.80 -11.63 5.35
N GLY A 77 -5.61 -10.35 5.02
CA GLY A 77 -5.08 -9.37 5.97
C GLY A 77 -6.06 -9.07 7.10
N CYS A 78 -5.57 -8.46 8.18
CA CYS A 78 -6.35 -8.13 9.37
C CYS A 78 -6.13 -6.67 9.83
N GLU A 79 -6.80 -6.28 10.92
CA GLU A 79 -6.71 -4.92 11.46
C GLU A 79 -5.29 -4.56 11.94
N SER A 80 -4.51 -5.55 12.40
CA SER A 80 -3.11 -5.31 12.78
C SER A 80 -2.25 -4.94 11.56
N ASP A 81 -2.48 -5.60 10.42
CA ASP A 81 -1.80 -5.27 9.16
C ASP A 81 -2.17 -3.86 8.67
N LEU A 82 -3.43 -3.45 8.85
CA LEU A 82 -3.87 -2.09 8.54
C LEU A 82 -3.14 -1.05 9.40
N LYS A 83 -3.02 -1.30 10.70
CA LYS A 83 -2.33 -0.41 11.64
C LYS A 83 -0.86 -0.23 11.26
N GLU A 84 -0.18 -1.33 10.94
CA GLU A 84 1.21 -1.27 10.49
C GLU A 84 1.34 -0.60 9.12
N LEU A 85 0.43 -0.84 8.16
CA LEU A 85 0.42 -0.12 6.88
C LEU A 85 0.28 1.40 7.05
N ILE A 86 -0.68 1.86 7.86
CA ILE A 86 -0.89 3.29 8.11
C ILE A 86 0.34 3.89 8.80
N LYS A 87 0.93 3.18 9.76
CA LYS A 87 2.16 3.59 10.44
C LYS A 87 3.32 3.71 9.45
N ASP A 88 3.46 2.75 8.54
CA ASP A 88 4.51 2.74 7.53
C ASP A 88 4.38 3.91 6.55
N LEU A 89 3.16 4.18 6.06
CA LEU A 89 2.87 5.36 5.23
C LEU A 89 3.22 6.67 5.96
N ARG A 90 2.89 6.78 7.25
CA ARG A 90 3.24 7.96 8.05
C ARG A 90 4.74 8.10 8.26
N ASN A 91 5.46 7.00 8.46
CA ASN A 91 6.92 7.01 8.56
C ASN A 91 7.58 7.51 7.28
N GLU A 92 6.97 7.23 6.12
CA GLU A 92 7.39 7.75 4.81
C GLU A 92 6.91 9.20 4.53
N GLY A 93 6.32 9.84 5.54
CA GLY A 93 5.92 11.26 5.54
C GLY A 93 4.55 11.55 4.96
N PHE A 94 3.70 10.54 4.73
CA PHE A 94 2.38 10.76 4.16
C PHE A 94 1.35 11.19 5.21
N GLU A 95 0.53 12.18 4.86
CA GLU A 95 -0.77 12.39 5.50
C GLU A 95 -1.73 11.30 5.00
N VAL A 96 -2.26 10.50 5.92
CA VAL A 96 -3.05 9.30 5.58
C VAL A 96 -4.51 9.47 6.01
N LYS A 97 -5.43 9.27 5.08
CA LYS A 97 -6.86 9.07 5.36
C LYS A 97 -7.23 7.61 5.18
N TYR A 98 -8.04 7.07 6.08
CA TYR A 98 -8.57 5.71 5.98
C TYR A 98 -10.07 5.74 5.66
N LYS A 99 -10.51 4.84 4.79
CA LYS A 99 -11.92 4.55 4.52
C LYS A 99 -12.12 3.04 4.44
N GLU A 100 -13.28 2.60 4.89
CA GLU A 100 -13.73 1.21 4.71
C GLU A 100 -14.79 1.17 3.62
N PHE A 101 -14.77 0.11 2.80
CA PHE A 101 -15.70 -0.13 1.71
C PHE A 101 -16.39 -1.48 1.87
#